data_AF-A0A1M4WRZ4-F1
#
_entry.id   AF-A0A1M4WRZ4-F1
#
_cell.length_a   1.000
_cell.length_b   1.000
_cell.length_c   1.000
_cell.angle_alpha   90.00
_cell.angle_beta   90.00
_cell.angle_gamma   90.00
#
_symmetry.space_group_name_H-M   'P 1'
#
loop_
_entity.id
_entity.type
_entity.pdbx_description
1 polymer ?
#
loop_
_entity_poly.entity_id
_entity_poly.type
_entity_poly.pdbx_seq_one_letter_code
_entity_poly.pdbx_strand_id
1 'polypeptide(L)' 'MAEQRFEVLLDGVPYSVTASPFEFNTETRYKVQYNGNEHIFTWDSSLGRLASIDDDAGIIPDNLELEIARKLQSSTRV' A
#
# COMPACT_ATOMS: atom_id res chain seq x y z
N MET A 1 -9.94 -12.27 -2.91
CA MET A 1 -9.97 -10.86 -2.48
C MET A 1 -9.96 -10.00 -3.75
N ALA A 2 -10.74 -8.91 -3.81
CA ALA A 2 -10.82 -8.07 -5.02
C ALA A 2 -9.71 -7.02 -5.03
N GLU A 3 -9.27 -6.63 -6.23
CA GLU A 3 -8.40 -5.46 -6.40
C GLU A 3 -9.11 -4.19 -5.94
N GLN A 4 -8.36 -3.26 -5.35
CA GLN A 4 -8.85 -1.99 -4.86
C GLN A 4 -8.13 -0.85 -5.57
N ARG A 5 -8.90 0.08 -6.13
CA ARG A 5 -8.36 1.27 -6.78
C ARG A 5 -8.82 2.51 -6.01
N PHE A 6 -7.89 3.38 -5.64
CA PHE A 6 -8.18 4.61 -4.92
C PHE A 6 -7.18 5.69 -5.28
N GLU A 7 -7.61 6.94 -5.14
CA GLU A 7 -6.77 8.11 -5.34
C GLU A 7 -6.24 8.62 -4.00
N VAL A 8 -4.96 8.95 -3.95
CA VAL A 8 -4.30 9.61 -2.82
C VAL A 8 -3.88 11.00 -3.27
N LEU A 9 -4.35 12.03 -2.58
CA LEU A 9 -3.94 13.40 -2.85
C LEU A 9 -2.81 13.76 -1.89
N LEU A 10 -1.59 13.92 -2.40
CA LEU A 10 -0.42 14.30 -1.61
C LEU A 10 0.14 15.62 -2.13
N ASP A 11 0.19 16.64 -1.27
CA ASP A 11 0.71 17.98 -1.61
C ASP A 11 0.08 18.59 -2.88
N GLY A 12 -1.19 18.26 -3.15
CA GLY A 12 -1.93 18.71 -4.33
C GLY A 12 -1.68 17.91 -5.61
N VAL A 13 -0.82 16.89 -5.56
CA VAL A 13 -0.60 15.94 -6.65
C VAL A 13 -1.48 14.71 -6.43
N PRO A 14 -2.37 14.36 -7.38
CA PRO A 14 -3.17 13.14 -7.30
C PRO A 14 -2.35 11.92 -7.74
N TYR A 15 -2.31 10.90 -6.88
CA TYR A 15 -1.70 9.61 -7.15
C TYR A 15 -2.79 8.55 -7.28
N SER A 16 -2.89 7.93 -8.46
CA SER A 16 -3.76 6.79 -8.67
C SER A 16 -3.07 5.53 -8.18
N VAL A 17 -3.67 4.89 -7.16
CA VAL A 17 -3.13 3.70 -6.50
C VAL A 17 -4.03 2.51 -6.78
N THR A 18 -3.44 1.42 -7.24
CA THR A 18 -4.11 0.13 -7.42
C THR A 18 -3.48 -0.88 -6.47
N ALA A 19 -4.27 -1.49 -5.60
CA ALA A 19 -3.83 -2.44 -4.62
C ALA A 19 -4.52 -3.80 -4.81
N SER A 20 -3.72 -4.83 -5.02
CA SER A 20 -4.19 -6.19 -5.24
C SER A 20 -3.73 -7.07 -4.08
N PRO A 21 -4.64 -7.50 -3.19
CA PRO A 21 -4.30 -8.43 -2.12
C PRO A 21 -3.92 -9.81 -2.69
N PHE A 22 -2.91 -10.44 -2.11
CA PHE A 22 -2.47 -11.79 -2.41
C PHE A 22 -1.93 -12.49 -1.16
N GLU A 23 -1.96 -13.82 -1.15
CA GLU A 23 -1.40 -14.61 -0.06
C GLU A 23 0.03 -15.04 -0.38
N PHE A 24 0.94 -14.85 0.56
CA PHE A 24 2.32 -15.29 0.47
C PHE A 24 2.77 -15.87 1.81
N ASN A 25 3.18 -17.13 1.84
CA ASN A 25 3.55 -17.84 3.08
C ASN A 25 2.48 -17.70 4.18
N THR A 26 1.20 -17.89 3.84
CA THR A 26 0.05 -17.76 4.77
C THR A 26 -0.18 -16.35 5.35
N GLU A 27 0.52 -15.34 4.83
CA GLU A 27 0.34 -13.93 5.17
C GLU A 27 -0.37 -13.17 4.02
N THR A 28 -1.31 -12.30 4.37
CA THR A 28 -1.95 -11.40 3.40
C THR A 28 -1.04 -10.22 3.12
N ARG A 29 -0.66 -10.06 1.85
CA ARG A 29 0.15 -8.96 1.34
C ARG A 29 -0.62 -8.20 0.27
N TYR A 30 -0.23 -6.96 0.03
CA TYR A 30 -0.84 -6.09 -0.96
C TYR A 30 0.19 -5.71 -2.00
N LYS A 31 -0.07 -6.05 -3.25
CA LYS A 31 0.68 -5.55 -4.39
C LYS A 31 0.10 -4.19 -4.76
N VAL A 32 0.84 -3.12 -4.50
CA VAL A 32 0.42 -1.74 -4.69
C VAL A 32 1.15 -1.17 -5.90
N GLN A 33 0.39 -0.71 -6.89
CA GLN A 33 0.91 -0.04 -8.08
C GLN A 33 0.50 1.42 -8.07
N TYR A 34 1.47 2.32 -8.25
CA TYR A 34 1.22 3.77 -8.42
C TYR A 34 2.32 4.39 -9.30
N ASN A 35 1.97 5.38 -10.13
CA ASN A 35 2.90 6.04 -11.07
C ASN A 35 3.76 5.09 -11.93
N GLY A 36 3.24 3.90 -12.25
CA GLY A 36 3.96 2.88 -13.03
C GLY A 36 4.97 2.04 -12.24
N ASN A 37 5.12 2.28 -10.93
CA ASN A 37 5.94 1.46 -10.03
C ASN A 37 5.06 0.49 -9.24
N GLU A 38 5.61 -0.68 -8.93
CA GLU A 38 4.96 -1.72 -8.13
C GLU A 38 5.73 -1.91 -6.82
N HIS A 39 5.00 -1.95 -5.71
CA HIS A 39 5.51 -2.11 -4.37
C HIS A 39 4.70 -3.17 -3.61
N ILE A 40 5.33 -3.86 -2.68
CA ILE A 40 4.69 -4.90 -1.87
C ILE A 40 4.54 -4.39 -0.45
N PHE A 41 3.29 -4.24 -0.03
CA PHE A 41 2.92 -3.86 1.32
C PHE A 41 2.57 -5.11 2.14
N THR A 42 3.12 -5.23 3.34
CA THR A 42 2.72 -6.23 4.33
C THR A 42 2.51 -5.59 5.69
N TRP A 43 1.92 -6.34 6.62
CA TRP A 43 1.71 -5.87 7.98
C TRP A 43 3.03 -5.85 8.75
N ASP A 44 3.50 -4.64 9.08
CA ASP A 44 4.62 -4.43 9.96
C ASP A 44 4.13 -4.29 11.41
N SER A 45 4.42 -5.30 12.24
CA SER A 45 4.00 -5.33 13.64
C SER A 45 4.75 -4.32 14.52
N SER A 46 5.93 -3.86 14.10
CA SER A 46 6.71 -2.86 14.83
C SER A 46 6.14 -1.46 14.62
N LEU A 47 5.66 -1.19 13.41
CA LEU A 47 5.01 0.08 13.07
C LEU A 47 3.49 0.06 13.36
N GLY A 48 2.92 -1.12 13.58
CA GLY A 48 1.48 -1.30 13.75
C GLY A 48 0.69 -0.91 12.51
N ARG A 49 1.30 -1.03 11.32
CA ARG A 49 0.66 -0.64 10.07
C ARG A 49 1.12 -1.47 8.87
N LEU A 50 0.42 -1.31 7.74
CA LEU A 50 0.95 -1.80 6.46
C LEU A 50 2.13 -0.92 6.04
N ALA A 51 3.23 -1.53 5.63
CA ALA A 51 4.42 -0.84 5.16
C ALA A 51 4.99 -1.57 3.93
N SER A 52 5.67 -0.83 3.05
CA SER A 52 6.37 -1.42 1.91
C SER A 52 7.61 -2.18 2.41
N ILE A 53 7.83 -3.37 1.86
CA ILE A 53 8.96 -4.26 2.22
C ILE A 53 9.91 -4.53 1.04
N ASP A 54 9.69 -3.88 -0.10
CA ASP A 54 10.55 -3.99 -1.26
C ASP A 54 11.82 -3.11 -1.12
N ASP A 55 12.87 -3.43 -1.88
CA ASP A 55 14.15 -2.69 -1.83
C ASP A 55 13.97 -1.22 -2.29
N ASP A 56 12.99 -1.00 -3.18
CA ASP A 56 12.53 0.31 -3.64
C ASP A 56 11.55 1.01 -2.67
N ALA A 57 11.32 0.47 -1.48
CA ALA A 57 10.48 1.11 -0.44
C ALA A 57 10.97 2.52 -0.10
N GLY A 58 12.29 2.75 -0.17
CA GLY A 58 12.91 4.06 0.03
C GLY A 58 12.59 5.11 -1.04
N ILE A 59 11.94 4.71 -2.15
CA ILE A 59 11.49 5.61 -3.22
C ILE A 59 10.08 6.15 -2.93
N ILE A 60 9.30 5.46 -2.10
CA ILE A 60 7.97 5.92 -1.72
C ILE A 60 8.12 7.11 -0.75
N PRO A 61 7.53 8.29 -1.03
CA PRO A 61 7.47 9.36 -0.06
C PRO A 61 6.77 8.87 1.23
N ASP A 62 7.32 9.14 2.40
CA ASP A 62 6.78 8.66 3.69
C ASP A 62 5.28 8.96 3.86
N ASN A 63 4.86 10.15 3.43
CA ASN A 63 3.47 10.58 3.55
C ASN A 63 2.56 9.87 2.55
N LEU A 64 3.06 9.48 1.37
CA LEU A 64 2.34 8.65 0.41
C LEU A 64 2.16 7.23 0.96
N GLU A 65 3.25 6.63 1.48
CA GLU A 65 3.20 5.30 2.09
C GLU A 65 2.15 5.25 3.21
N LEU A 66 2.18 6.24 4.10
CA LEU A 66 1.26 6.31 5.23
C LEU A 66 -0.21 6.39 4.79
N GLU A 67 -0.52 7.23 3.80
CA GLU A 67 -1.88 7.37 3.29
C GLU A 67 -2.37 6.10 2.58
N ILE A 68 -1.50 5.45 1.79
CA ILE A 68 -1.78 4.15 1.18
C ILE A 68 -2.08 3.11 2.27
N ALA A 69 -1.23 3.01 3.28
CA ALA A 69 -1.41 2.08 4.40
C ALA A 69 -2.75 2.29 5.13
N ARG A 70 -3.10 3.55 5.43
CA ARG A 70 -4.40 3.89 6.04
C ARG A 70 -5.58 3.47 5.17
N LYS A 71 -5.53 3.70 3.86
CA LYS A 71 -6.59 3.33 2.92
C LYS A 71 -6.77 1.82 2.84
N LEU A 72 -5.67 1.07 2.75
CA LEU A 72 -5.69 -0.39 2.72
C LEU A 72 -6.29 -0.97 4.00
N GLN A 73 -5.86 -0.48 5.17
CA GLN A 73 -6.40 -0.91 6.46
C GLN A 73 -7.88 -0.57 6.64
N SER A 74 -8.31 0.61 6.18
CA SER A 74 -9.71 1.02 6.25
C SER A 74 -10.61 0.10 5.43
N SER A 75 -10.10 -0.44 4.32
CA SER A 75 -10.86 -1.32 3.45
C SER A 75 -10.82 -2.79 3.85
N THR A 76 -9.79 -3.22 4.60
CA THR A 76 -9.71 -4.56 5.20
C THR A 76 -10.72 -4.75 6.34
N ARG A 77 -11.28 -3.66 6.86
CA ARG A 77 -12.30 -3.69 7.91
C ARG A 77 -13.69 -3.93 7.31
N VAL A 78 -13.97 -5.18 6.91
CA VAL A 78 -15.32 -5.69 6.61
C VAL A 78 -15.60 -6.97 7.37
#